data_AF-A0A953A9N8-F1
#
_entry.id   AF-A0A953A9N8-F1
#
_cell.length_a   1.000
_cell.length_b   1.000
_cell.length_c   1.000
_cell.angle_alpha   90.00
_cell.angle_beta   90.00
_cell.angle_gamma   90.00
#
_symmetry.space_group_name_H-M   'P 1'
#
loop_
_entity.id
_entity.type
_entity.pdbx_description
1 polymer ?
#
loop_
_entity_poly.entity_id
_entity_poly.type
_entity_poly.pdbx_seq_one_letter_code
_entity_poly.pdbx_strand_id
1 'polypeptide(L)'
;MALDQGVSPLPQPFAHPTPVPQRSASRWNALAEGLGVLLLRYWAHGVTALLGCIVLLAVSVPFLFYFGLDTIARPIYFTLHLICAQIPSHSFYIFGHPLGMCERNFSIYASMFVGSLAFLLSKRRLPGIPWWLWAFTLLPIALDGFTQMFGWRESTPLLRVLTGTIFGLGNVLFVLPLIERNLVVPPEMAAALQLRRALASQSFVATPSAVPHLALISSPASVAGAPPSEAASAEGEATASLKDREMTLQPGAATQTSALEVPKAIVPLSQRDSE
;
A
#
# COMPACT_ATOMS: atom_id res chain seq x y z
N MET A 1 -35.37 -44.36 35.94
CA MET A 1 -35.27 -42.89 36.02
C MET A 1 -33.91 -42.57 36.62
N ALA A 2 -32.89 -42.46 35.77
CA ALA A 2 -31.53 -42.08 36.16
C ALA A 2 -31.15 -40.90 35.27
N LEU A 3 -30.94 -39.74 35.90
CA LEU A 3 -30.55 -38.51 35.22
C LEU A 3 -29.04 -38.54 35.05
N ASP A 4 -28.60 -38.71 33.81
CA ASP A 4 -27.20 -38.59 33.39
C ASP A 4 -26.85 -37.09 33.41
N GLN A 5 -26.06 -36.67 34.40
CA GLN A 5 -25.59 -35.30 34.53
C GLN A 5 -24.43 -35.09 33.57
N GLY A 6 -24.71 -34.40 32.46
CA GLY A 6 -23.70 -33.94 31.51
C GLY A 6 -22.75 -32.94 32.14
N VAL A 7 -21.62 -33.44 32.65
CA VAL A 7 -20.46 -32.63 33.02
C VAL A 7 -19.81 -32.12 31.73
N SER A 8 -19.95 -30.82 31.47
CA SER A 8 -19.20 -30.14 30.41
C SER A 8 -17.70 -30.17 30.77
N PRO A 9 -16.80 -30.53 29.84
CA PRO A 9 -15.38 -30.46 30.10
C PRO A 9 -14.94 -29.01 30.33
N LEU A 10 -14.04 -28.81 31.30
CA LEU A 10 -13.48 -27.52 31.70
C LEU A 10 -12.97 -26.70 30.50
N PRO A 11 -13.03 -25.36 30.54
CA PRO A 11 -12.46 -24.51 29.50
C PRO A 11 -10.98 -24.82 29.32
N GLN A 12 -10.58 -25.06 28.08
CA GLN A 12 -9.19 -25.34 27.70
C GLN A 12 -8.26 -24.24 28.22
N PRO A 13 -7.07 -24.57 28.73
CA PRO A 13 -6.07 -23.58 29.11
C PRO A 13 -5.80 -22.66 27.91
N PHE A 14 -5.81 -21.35 28.12
CA PHE A 14 -5.42 -20.37 27.11
C PHE A 14 -4.06 -20.78 26.53
N ALA A 15 -4.04 -21.22 25.27
CA ALA A 15 -2.79 -21.53 24.59
C ALA A 15 -1.95 -20.26 24.56
N HIS A 16 -0.81 -20.26 25.25
CA HIS A 16 0.12 -19.15 25.18
C HIS A 16 0.59 -19.01 23.73
N PRO A 17 0.42 -17.82 23.11
CA PRO A 17 0.92 -17.60 21.77
C PRO A 17 2.43 -17.87 21.76
N THR A 18 2.87 -18.71 20.83
CA THR A 18 4.28 -19.04 20.68
C THR A 18 5.08 -17.76 20.39
N PRO A 19 6.27 -17.60 20.99
CA PRO A 19 7.04 -16.38 20.86
C PRO A 19 7.47 -16.17 19.40
N VAL A 20 7.09 -15.02 18.85
CA VAL A 20 7.60 -14.57 17.55
C VAL A 20 9.07 -14.17 17.75
N PRO A 21 10.04 -14.74 17.00
CA PRO A 21 11.44 -14.41 17.18
C PRO A 21 11.67 -12.91 16.96
N GLN A 22 12.22 -12.21 17.96
CA GLN A 22 12.65 -10.82 17.81
C GLN A 22 13.84 -10.77 16.85
N ARG A 23 13.57 -10.36 15.61
CA ARG A 23 14.59 -10.14 14.60
C ARG A 23 15.43 -8.94 15.04
N SER A 24 16.73 -9.16 15.28
CA SER A 24 17.72 -8.09 15.48
C SER A 24 17.48 -6.99 14.43
N ALA A 25 17.14 -5.78 14.89
CA ALA A 25 16.80 -4.69 13.99
C ALA A 25 18.07 -4.31 13.23
N SER A 26 18.16 -4.74 11.97
CA SER A 26 19.24 -4.33 11.09
C SER A 26 19.28 -2.81 11.00
N ARG A 27 20.45 -2.21 10.72
CA ARG A 27 20.55 -0.75 10.49
C ARG A 27 19.53 -0.26 9.44
N TRP A 28 19.18 -1.12 8.49
CA TRP A 28 18.13 -0.87 7.49
C TRP A 28 16.73 -0.77 8.11
N ASN A 29 16.41 -1.57 9.12
CA ASN A 29 15.14 -1.47 9.84
C ASN A 29 15.03 -0.15 10.61
N ALA A 30 16.09 0.26 11.31
CA ALA A 30 16.11 1.53 12.04
C ALA A 30 15.98 2.74 11.09
N LEU A 31 16.66 2.70 9.93
CA LEU A 31 16.51 3.72 8.89
C LEU A 31 15.11 3.72 8.28
N ALA A 32 14.54 2.56 7.98
CA ALA A 32 13.19 2.43 7.44
C ALA A 32 12.12 2.96 8.42
N GLU A 33 12.27 2.66 9.71
CA GLU A 33 11.41 3.19 10.77
C GLU A 33 11.52 4.72 10.88
N GLY A 34 12.74 5.26 10.88
CA GLY A 34 12.97 6.71 10.93
C GLY A 34 12.39 7.44 9.71
N LEU A 35 12.57 6.87 8.52
CA LEU A 35 11.98 7.39 7.29
C LEU A 35 10.44 7.33 7.32
N GLY A 36 9.88 6.25 7.85
CA GLY A 36 8.43 6.10 8.03
C GLY A 36 7.84 7.20 8.92
N VAL A 37 8.48 7.48 10.06
CA VAL A 37 8.06 8.57 10.96
C VAL A 37 8.16 9.94 10.29
N LEU A 38 9.25 10.18 9.55
CA LEU A 38 9.43 11.45 8.83
C LEU A 38 8.35 11.63 7.75
N LEU A 39 8.08 10.58 6.98
CA LEU A 39 7.04 10.57 5.94
C LEU A 39 5.66 10.83 6.53
N LEU A 40 5.31 10.16 7.63
CA LEU A 40 4.06 10.36 8.36
C LEU A 40 3.97 11.77 8.97
N ARG A 41 5.08 12.38 9.37
CA ARG A 41 5.07 13.75 9.91
C ARG A 41 4.83 14.79 8.82
N TYR A 42 5.45 14.63 7.66
CA TYR A 42 5.42 15.60 6.55
C TYR A 42 4.47 15.23 5.41
N TRP A 43 3.65 14.19 5.56
CA TRP A 43 2.75 13.68 4.50
C TRP A 43 1.93 14.77 3.81
N ALA A 44 1.29 15.65 4.60
CA ALA A 44 0.44 16.73 4.07
C ALA A 44 1.25 17.79 3.33
N HIS A 45 2.51 18.03 3.73
CA HIS A 45 3.42 18.92 3.01
C HIS A 45 3.83 18.28 1.69
N GLY A 46 4.12 16.97 1.68
CA GLY A 46 4.41 16.21 0.46
C GLY A 46 3.27 16.26 -0.55
N VAL A 47 2.03 16.06 -0.12
CA VAL A 47 0.84 16.17 -1.00
C VAL A 47 0.69 17.58 -1.55
N THR A 48 0.78 18.60 -0.70
CA THR A 48 0.65 20.02 -1.11
C THR A 48 1.76 20.41 -2.09
N ALA A 49 3.00 19.99 -1.82
CA ALA A 49 4.15 20.25 -2.69
C ALA A 49 3.99 19.55 -4.05
N LEU A 50 3.54 18.29 -4.08
CA LEU A 50 3.28 17.56 -5.31
C LEU A 50 2.22 18.26 -6.17
N LEU A 51 1.08 18.62 -5.58
CA LEU A 51 0.01 19.35 -6.27
C LEU A 51 0.50 20.72 -6.77
N GLY A 52 1.24 21.45 -5.93
CA GLY A 52 1.85 22.72 -6.31
C GLY A 52 2.81 22.58 -7.49
N CYS A 53 3.69 21.57 -7.47
CA CYS A 53 4.59 21.29 -8.59
C CYS A 53 3.83 21.02 -9.90
N ILE A 54 2.75 20.23 -9.87
CA ILE A 54 1.94 19.97 -11.06
C ILE A 54 1.35 21.27 -11.63
N VAL A 55 0.75 22.10 -10.77
CA VAL A 55 0.13 23.37 -11.18
C VAL A 55 1.19 24.34 -11.70
N LEU A 56 2.31 24.50 -11.00
CA LEU A 56 3.40 25.40 -11.39
C LEU A 56 4.05 24.95 -12.70
N LEU A 57 4.25 23.65 -12.92
CA LEU A 57 4.74 23.11 -14.19
C LEU A 57 3.77 23.41 -15.34
N ALA A 58 2.46 23.27 -15.12
CA ALA A 58 1.49 23.57 -16.17
C ALA A 58 1.41 25.06 -16.50
N VAL A 59 1.55 25.92 -15.50
CA VAL A 59 1.60 27.39 -15.68
C VAL A 59 2.91 27.82 -16.33
N SER A 60 4.03 27.16 -16.05
CA SER A 60 5.33 27.57 -16.61
C SER A 60 5.41 27.35 -18.12
N VAL A 61 4.77 26.31 -18.67
CA VAL A 61 4.76 25.97 -20.11
C VAL A 61 4.61 27.18 -21.05
N PRO A 62 3.53 27.99 -20.99
CA PRO A 62 3.36 29.11 -21.91
C PRO A 62 4.45 30.18 -21.77
N PHE A 63 5.01 30.39 -20.57
CA PHE A 63 6.12 31.31 -20.38
C PHE A 63 7.41 30.78 -21.01
N LEU A 64 7.70 29.47 -20.86
CA LEU A 64 8.88 28.87 -21.46
C LEU A 64 8.83 28.96 -23.00
N PHE A 65 7.66 28.73 -23.60
CA PHE A 65 7.48 28.92 -25.05
C PHE A 65 7.62 30.39 -25.46
N TYR A 66 7.04 31.32 -24.69
CA TYR A 66 7.15 32.75 -24.96
C TYR A 66 8.60 33.25 -24.98
N PHE A 67 9.45 32.74 -24.06
CA PHE A 67 10.87 33.08 -24.01
C PHE A 67 11.74 32.27 -25.00
N GLY A 68 11.16 31.37 -25.79
CA GLY A 68 11.89 30.53 -26.75
C GLY A 68 12.71 29.39 -26.13
N LEU A 69 12.39 28.96 -24.90
CA LEU A 69 13.04 27.83 -24.23
C LEU A 69 12.37 26.49 -24.60
N ASP A 70 12.16 26.25 -25.89
CA ASP A 70 11.46 25.06 -26.42
C ASP A 70 12.05 23.74 -25.92
N THR A 71 13.38 23.67 -25.78
CA THR A 71 14.10 22.46 -25.31
C THR A 71 13.67 22.05 -23.91
N ILE A 72 13.28 23.00 -23.07
CA ILE A 72 12.78 22.74 -21.70
C ILE A 72 11.25 22.61 -21.70
N ALA A 73 10.55 23.42 -22.51
CA ALA A 73 9.10 23.42 -22.57
C ALA A 73 8.53 22.07 -23.05
N ARG A 74 9.10 21.50 -24.11
CA ARG A 74 8.58 20.28 -24.76
C ARG A 74 8.57 19.06 -23.83
N PRO A 75 9.65 18.72 -23.09
CA PRO A 75 9.62 17.62 -22.12
C PRO A 75 8.60 17.82 -21.01
N ILE A 76 8.45 19.04 -20.50
CA ILE A 76 7.46 19.36 -19.46
C ILE A 76 6.04 19.15 -20.01
N TYR A 77 5.76 19.73 -21.18
CA TYR A 77 4.49 19.61 -21.86
C TYR A 77 4.14 18.13 -22.16
N PHE A 78 5.10 17.37 -22.68
CA PHE A 78 4.96 15.94 -22.94
C PHE A 78 4.69 15.13 -21.67
N THR A 79 5.39 15.44 -20.57
CA THR A 79 5.19 14.78 -19.27
C THR A 79 3.78 15.04 -18.73
N LEU A 80 3.29 16.28 -18.85
CA LEU A 80 1.92 16.64 -18.47
C LEU A 80 0.85 15.93 -19.32
N HIS A 81 1.22 15.41 -20.50
CA HIS A 81 0.32 14.63 -21.34
C HIS A 81 -0.14 13.31 -20.68
N LEU A 82 0.66 12.78 -19.74
CA LEU A 82 0.30 11.62 -18.91
C LEU A 82 -0.89 11.91 -17.99
N ILE A 83 -1.11 13.18 -17.67
CA ILE A 83 -2.15 13.66 -16.75
C ILE A 83 -3.32 14.27 -17.52
N CYS A 84 -3.06 14.86 -18.68
CA CYS A 84 -4.03 15.62 -19.45
C CYS A 84 -3.84 15.43 -20.95
N ALA A 85 -4.90 15.16 -21.70
CA ALA A 85 -4.84 15.06 -23.16
C ALA A 85 -4.51 16.40 -23.88
N GLN A 86 -4.51 17.54 -23.17
CA GLN A 86 -4.07 18.85 -23.69
C GLN A 86 -4.75 19.27 -25.01
N ILE A 87 -6.08 19.16 -25.07
CA ILE A 87 -6.86 19.54 -26.25
C ILE A 87 -6.78 21.07 -26.44
N PRO A 88 -6.22 21.59 -27.56
CA PRO A 88 -5.97 23.02 -27.73
C PRO A 88 -7.22 23.89 -27.64
N SER A 89 -8.37 23.42 -28.13
CA SER A 89 -9.65 24.13 -28.08
C SER A 89 -10.24 24.28 -26.68
N HIS A 90 -9.64 23.63 -25.67
CA HIS A 90 -10.14 23.55 -24.30
C HIS A 90 -9.06 23.89 -23.27
N SER A 91 -8.10 24.70 -23.68
CA SER A 91 -6.97 25.14 -22.87
C SER A 91 -6.95 26.66 -22.77
N PHE A 92 -6.51 27.19 -21.63
CA PHE A 92 -6.24 28.62 -21.51
C PHE A 92 -5.02 29.01 -22.34
N TYR A 93 -5.03 30.24 -22.85
CA TYR A 93 -3.91 30.80 -23.59
C TYR A 93 -3.30 31.97 -22.83
N ILE A 94 -1.98 31.95 -22.69
CA ILE A 94 -1.18 33.03 -22.09
C ILE A 94 -0.09 33.37 -23.11
N PHE A 95 0.01 34.65 -23.49
CA PHE A 95 0.92 35.12 -24.56
C PHE A 95 0.79 34.38 -25.90
N GLY A 96 -0.40 33.89 -26.24
CA GLY A 96 -0.64 33.13 -27.47
C GLY A 96 -0.23 31.65 -27.40
N HIS A 97 0.28 31.18 -26.25
CA HIS A 97 0.62 29.78 -26.03
C HIS A 97 -0.39 29.08 -25.10
N PRO A 98 -0.76 27.82 -25.38
CA PRO A 98 -1.66 27.08 -24.52
C PRO A 98 -0.98 26.74 -23.19
N LEU A 99 -1.78 26.70 -22.13
CA LEU A 99 -1.36 26.21 -20.82
C LEU A 99 -1.01 24.71 -20.91
N GLY A 100 -0.13 24.21 -20.03
CA GLY A 100 0.30 22.81 -20.03
C GLY A 100 -0.78 21.77 -19.72
N MET A 101 -2.02 22.20 -19.47
CA MET A 101 -3.20 21.37 -19.18
C MET A 101 -4.47 22.05 -19.71
N CYS A 102 -5.51 21.25 -19.98
CA CYS A 102 -6.84 21.77 -20.29
C CYS A 102 -7.46 22.51 -19.10
N GLU A 103 -8.42 23.39 -19.38
CA GLU A 103 -9.14 24.23 -18.41
C GLU A 103 -9.70 23.40 -17.23
N ARG A 104 -10.31 22.24 -17.54
CA ARG A 104 -10.87 21.32 -16.55
C ARG A 104 -9.79 20.78 -15.63
N ASN A 105 -8.76 20.12 -16.17
CA ASN A 105 -7.69 19.52 -15.35
C ASN A 105 -6.93 20.58 -14.55
N PHE A 106 -6.65 21.73 -15.17
CA PHE A 106 -6.03 22.85 -14.47
C PHE A 106 -6.86 23.29 -13.26
N SER A 107 -8.18 23.48 -13.42
CA SER A 107 -9.05 23.87 -12.30
C SER A 107 -9.15 22.82 -11.18
N ILE A 108 -9.12 21.52 -11.52
CA ILE A 108 -9.09 20.44 -10.53
C ILE A 108 -7.78 20.53 -9.72
N TYR A 109 -6.62 20.49 -10.37
CA TYR A 109 -5.35 20.50 -9.65
C TYR A 109 -5.08 21.81 -8.93
N ALA A 110 -5.46 22.95 -9.51
CA ALA A 110 -5.32 24.27 -8.87
C ALA A 110 -6.19 24.36 -7.60
N SER A 111 -7.45 23.92 -7.67
CA SER A 111 -8.33 23.93 -6.50
C SER A 111 -7.91 22.92 -5.43
N MET A 112 -7.40 21.75 -5.82
CA MET A 112 -6.79 20.80 -4.88
C MET A 112 -5.54 21.39 -4.21
N PHE A 113 -4.68 22.07 -4.98
CA PHE A 113 -3.51 22.75 -4.44
C PHE A 113 -3.92 23.84 -3.43
N VAL A 114 -4.86 24.72 -3.78
CA VAL A 114 -5.35 25.76 -2.87
C VAL A 114 -6.02 25.16 -1.63
N GLY A 115 -6.84 24.13 -1.79
CA GLY A 115 -7.48 23.43 -0.66
C GLY A 115 -6.46 22.77 0.26
N SER A 116 -5.43 22.13 -0.30
CA SER A 116 -4.38 21.45 0.49
C SER A 116 -3.48 22.46 1.20
N LEU A 117 -3.19 23.59 0.56
CA LEU A 117 -2.51 24.71 1.19
C LEU A 117 -3.36 25.29 2.34
N ALA A 118 -4.66 25.49 2.13
CA ALA A 118 -5.57 25.93 3.19
C ALA A 118 -5.63 24.93 4.36
N PHE A 119 -5.59 23.62 4.09
CA PHE A 119 -5.50 22.58 5.11
C PHE A 119 -4.21 22.70 5.94
N LEU A 120 -3.07 22.95 5.27
CA LEU A 120 -1.78 23.18 5.91
C LEU A 120 -1.78 24.44 6.79
N LEU A 121 -2.25 25.56 6.24
CA LEU A 121 -2.36 26.85 6.93
C LEU A 121 -3.32 26.78 8.13
N SER A 122 -4.38 25.98 8.02
CA SER A 122 -5.31 25.70 9.12
C SER A 122 -4.74 24.74 10.17
N LYS A 123 -3.44 24.42 10.11
CA LYS A 123 -2.75 23.47 11.01
C LYS A 123 -3.46 22.11 11.05
N ARG A 124 -3.97 21.65 9.91
CA ARG A 124 -4.69 20.38 9.72
C ARG A 124 -6.02 20.27 10.49
N ARG A 125 -6.64 21.41 10.82
CA ARG A 125 -7.90 21.47 11.60
C ARG A 125 -9.17 21.63 10.76
N LEU A 126 -9.09 21.58 9.43
CA LEU A 126 -10.29 21.75 8.62
C LEU A 126 -11.29 20.62 8.90
N PRO A 127 -12.59 20.95 9.10
CA PRO A 127 -13.62 19.94 9.27
C PRO A 127 -13.77 19.17 7.96
N GLY A 128 -13.54 17.86 8.01
CA GLY A 128 -13.79 16.99 6.86
C GLY A 128 -15.27 16.91 6.54
N ILE A 129 -15.60 16.93 5.25
CA ILE A 129 -16.98 16.77 4.78
C ILE A 129 -17.43 15.30 4.90
N PRO A 130 -18.72 15.02 5.11
CA PRO A 130 -19.23 13.66 5.10
C PRO A 130 -19.25 13.08 3.67
N TRP A 131 -19.27 11.75 3.55
CA TRP A 131 -19.17 11.04 2.28
C TRP A 131 -20.26 11.42 1.27
N TRP A 132 -21.48 11.72 1.73
CA TRP A 132 -22.60 12.10 0.86
C TRP A 132 -22.39 13.50 0.25
N LEU A 133 -21.78 14.44 0.99
CA LEU A 133 -21.47 15.77 0.47
C LEU A 133 -20.31 15.69 -0.52
N TRP A 134 -19.32 14.83 -0.26
CA TRP A 134 -18.29 14.51 -1.25
C TRP A 134 -18.92 13.96 -2.54
N ALA A 135 -19.81 12.97 -2.46
CA ALA A 135 -20.51 12.44 -3.63
C ALA A 135 -21.31 13.51 -4.39
N PHE A 136 -21.91 14.47 -3.68
CA PHE A 136 -22.57 15.62 -4.32
C PHE A 136 -21.59 16.51 -5.11
N THR A 137 -20.38 16.75 -4.60
CA THR A 137 -19.36 17.52 -5.33
C THR A 137 -18.82 16.81 -6.58
N LEU A 138 -18.99 15.49 -6.68
CA LEU A 138 -18.63 14.69 -7.86
C LEU A 138 -19.66 14.80 -8.99
N LEU A 139 -20.92 15.06 -8.64
CA LEU A 139 -22.02 15.01 -9.59
C LEU A 139 -21.86 16.03 -10.75
N PRO A 140 -21.51 17.32 -10.53
CA PRO A 140 -21.43 18.29 -11.61
C PRO A 140 -20.38 17.94 -12.66
N ILE A 141 -19.20 17.47 -12.24
CA ILE A 141 -18.12 17.11 -13.16
C ILE A 141 -18.43 15.80 -13.90
N ALA A 142 -19.09 14.84 -13.24
CA ALA A 142 -19.51 13.60 -13.87
C ALA A 142 -20.57 13.88 -14.94
N LEU A 143 -21.56 14.74 -14.64
CA LEU A 143 -22.58 15.14 -15.61
C LEU A 143 -21.99 15.95 -16.78
N ASP A 144 -21.11 16.92 -16.52
CA ASP A 144 -20.48 17.70 -17.59
C ASP A 144 -19.58 16.83 -18.49
N GLY A 145 -18.80 15.92 -17.90
CA GLY A 145 -17.99 14.96 -18.65
C GLY A 145 -18.83 13.96 -19.46
N PHE A 146 -19.88 13.40 -18.85
CA PHE A 146 -20.76 12.42 -19.47
C PHE A 146 -21.52 13.05 -20.65
N THR A 147 -22.20 14.18 -20.44
CA THR A 147 -22.96 14.86 -21.50
C THR A 147 -22.09 15.32 -22.66
N GLN A 148 -20.83 15.72 -22.38
CA GLN A 148 -19.87 16.08 -23.43
C GLN A 148 -19.38 14.86 -24.22
N MET A 149 -19.18 13.71 -23.56
CA MET A 149 -18.73 12.47 -24.22
C MET A 149 -19.75 11.92 -25.22
N PHE A 150 -21.05 12.09 -24.96
CA PHE A 150 -22.13 11.71 -25.89
C PHE A 150 -22.48 12.80 -26.91
N GLY A 151 -21.76 13.92 -26.91
CA GLY A 151 -22.01 15.03 -27.84
C GLY A 151 -23.33 15.75 -27.62
N TRP A 152 -24.00 15.56 -26.48
CA TRP A 152 -25.28 16.20 -26.17
C TRP A 152 -25.13 17.69 -25.89
N ARG A 153 -23.91 18.13 -25.52
CA ARG A 153 -23.61 19.52 -25.20
C ARG A 153 -22.12 19.82 -25.36
N GLU A 154 -21.78 20.97 -25.92
CA GLU A 154 -20.42 21.51 -25.82
C GLU A 154 -20.19 22.17 -24.46
N SER A 155 -19.08 21.83 -23.81
CA SER A 155 -18.74 22.41 -22.52
C SER A 155 -18.09 23.77 -22.66
N THR A 156 -18.62 24.77 -21.94
CA THR A 156 -18.09 26.13 -21.94
C THR A 156 -16.89 26.22 -20.98
N PRO A 157 -15.90 27.10 -21.23
CA PRO A 157 -14.76 27.27 -20.34
C PRO A 157 -15.16 27.51 -18.87
N LEU A 158 -16.20 28.32 -18.65
CA LEU A 158 -16.71 28.61 -17.31
C LEU A 158 -17.23 27.34 -16.61
N LEU A 159 -18.00 26.50 -17.30
CA LEU A 159 -18.56 25.30 -16.68
C LEU A 159 -17.46 24.27 -16.35
N ARG A 160 -16.44 24.16 -17.20
CA ARG A 160 -15.28 23.29 -16.94
C ARG A 160 -14.50 23.71 -15.71
N VAL A 161 -14.28 25.00 -15.54
CA VAL A 161 -13.60 25.56 -14.37
C VAL A 161 -14.45 25.37 -13.12
N LEU A 162 -15.75 25.66 -13.19
CA LEU A 162 -16.64 25.57 -12.04
C LEU A 162 -16.77 24.14 -11.56
N THR A 163 -17.09 23.20 -12.46
CA THR A 163 -17.24 21.77 -12.13
C THR A 163 -15.93 21.16 -11.65
N GLY A 164 -14.80 21.50 -12.28
CA GLY A 164 -13.47 21.06 -11.87
C GLY A 164 -13.06 21.61 -10.50
N THR A 165 -13.36 22.87 -10.21
CA THR A 165 -13.07 23.50 -8.90
C THR A 165 -13.88 22.85 -7.77
N ILE A 166 -15.18 22.63 -8.00
CA ILE A 166 -16.07 21.96 -7.02
C ILE A 166 -15.55 20.54 -6.73
N PHE A 167 -15.21 19.79 -7.77
CA PHE A 167 -14.67 18.44 -7.63
C PHE A 167 -13.32 18.43 -6.90
N GLY A 168 -12.38 19.31 -7.27
CA GLY A 168 -11.06 19.36 -6.65
C GLY A 168 -11.11 19.77 -5.17
N LEU A 169 -11.88 20.80 -4.81
CA LEU A 169 -12.11 21.18 -3.41
C LEU A 169 -12.81 20.07 -2.64
N GLY A 170 -13.85 19.46 -3.20
CA GLY A 170 -14.57 18.35 -2.58
C GLY A 170 -13.65 17.18 -2.22
N ASN A 171 -12.79 16.78 -3.15
CA ASN A 171 -11.80 15.72 -2.90
C ASN A 171 -10.84 16.08 -1.78
N VAL A 172 -10.29 17.31 -1.76
CA VAL A 172 -9.35 17.70 -0.71
C VAL A 172 -10.01 17.81 0.67
N LEU A 173 -11.20 18.39 0.74
CA LEU A 173 -11.96 18.52 1.98
C LEU A 173 -12.44 17.18 2.53
N PHE A 174 -12.58 16.16 1.69
CA PHE A 174 -12.91 14.80 2.12
C PHE A 174 -11.65 14.00 2.49
N VAL A 175 -10.71 13.87 1.55
CA VAL A 175 -9.58 12.95 1.64
C VAL A 175 -8.55 13.39 2.68
N LEU A 176 -8.15 14.67 2.73
CA LEU A 176 -7.09 15.08 3.64
C LEU A 176 -7.51 14.95 5.12
N PRO A 177 -8.69 15.41 5.55
CA PRO A 177 -9.14 15.22 6.93
C PRO A 177 -9.40 13.74 7.25
N LEU A 178 -9.86 12.94 6.29
CA LEU A 178 -10.01 11.49 6.47
C LEU A 178 -8.67 10.82 6.73
N ILE A 179 -7.64 11.13 5.95
CA ILE A 179 -6.29 10.60 6.15
C ILE A 179 -5.75 11.04 7.52
N GLU A 180 -5.86 12.32 7.89
CA GLU A 180 -5.37 12.81 9.19
C GLU A 180 -6.03 12.08 10.37
N ARG A 181 -7.36 11.85 10.31
CA ARG A 181 -8.09 11.11 11.36
C ARG A 181 -7.65 9.66 11.50
N ASN A 182 -7.19 9.02 10.42
CA ASN A 182 -6.71 7.64 10.43
C ASN A 182 -5.20 7.55 10.75
N LEU A 183 -4.43 8.62 10.52
CA LEU A 183 -3.00 8.69 10.82
C LEU A 183 -2.71 9.07 12.27
N VAL A 184 -3.54 9.91 12.88
CA VAL A 184 -3.39 10.29 14.29
C VAL A 184 -3.80 9.13 15.18
N VAL A 185 -2.82 8.37 15.67
CA VAL A 185 -3.04 7.40 16.74
C VAL A 185 -3.37 8.19 18.02
N PRO A 186 -4.58 8.08 18.59
CA PRO A 186 -4.92 8.76 19.82
C PRO A 186 -3.98 8.31 20.95
N PRO A 187 -3.66 9.19 21.92
CA PRO A 187 -2.71 8.90 22.99
C PRO A 187 -3.07 7.64 23.79
N GLU A 188 -4.36 7.32 23.92
CA GLU A 188 -4.82 6.08 24.56
C GLU A 188 -4.46 4.83 23.77
N MET A 189 -4.59 4.87 22.44
CA MET A 189 -4.22 3.73 21.58
C MET A 189 -2.70 3.57 21.53
N ALA A 190 -1.94 4.68 21.57
CA ALA A 190 -0.50 4.65 21.72
C ALA A 190 -0.06 4.05 23.07
N ALA A 191 -0.69 4.46 24.17
CA ALA A 191 -0.44 3.93 25.51
C ALA A 191 -0.81 2.44 25.63
N ALA A 192 -1.94 2.03 25.06
CA ALA A 192 -2.35 0.62 25.01
C ALA A 192 -1.36 -0.24 24.20
N LEU A 193 -0.85 0.28 23.09
CA LEU A 193 0.19 -0.38 22.29
C LEU A 193 1.52 -0.49 23.07
N GLN A 194 1.92 0.56 23.80
CA GLN A 194 3.11 0.51 24.65
C GLN A 194 2.95 -0.47 25.81
N LEU A 195 1.79 -0.48 26.49
CA LEU A 195 1.50 -1.43 27.55
C LEU A 195 1.52 -2.87 27.03
N ARG A 196 0.90 -3.15 25.87
CA ARG A 196 0.96 -4.48 25.24
C ARG A 196 2.41 -4.91 24.95
N ARG A 197 3.24 -4.00 24.42
CA ARG A 197 4.67 -4.29 24.18
C ARG A 197 5.41 -4.55 25.51
N ALA A 198 5.15 -3.75 26.53
CA ALA A 198 5.75 -3.91 27.85
C ALA A 198 5.37 -5.26 28.48
N LEU A 199 4.09 -5.64 28.46
CA LEU A 199 3.61 -6.93 28.96
C LEU A 199 4.22 -8.11 28.18
N ALA A 200 4.29 -8.02 26.84
CA ALA A 200 4.93 -9.04 26.01
C ALA A 200 6.44 -9.20 26.30
N SER A 201 7.12 -8.11 26.67
CA SER A 201 8.53 -8.15 27.09
C SER A 201 8.71 -8.71 28.51
N GLN A 202 7.76 -8.46 29.42
CA GLN A 202 7.80 -8.94 30.80
C GLN A 202 7.56 -10.45 30.91
N SER A 203 6.69 -11.01 30.06
CA SER A 203 6.48 -12.48 29.98
C SER A 203 7.73 -13.26 29.58
N PHE A 204 8.79 -12.59 29.10
CA PHE A 204 10.06 -13.21 28.69
C PHE A 204 11.12 -13.27 29.81
N VAL A 205 10.97 -12.49 30.89
CA VAL A 205 12.00 -12.36 31.95
C VAL A 205 11.69 -13.24 33.17
N ALA A 206 10.45 -13.73 33.30
CA ALA A 206 10.02 -14.54 34.45
C ALA A 206 10.34 -16.05 34.30
N THR A 207 11.62 -16.41 34.31
CA THR A 207 12.06 -17.78 34.66
C THR A 207 13.43 -17.78 35.34
N PRO A 208 13.53 -17.50 36.66
CA PRO A 208 14.61 -18.04 37.46
C PRO A 208 14.23 -19.47 37.88
N SER A 209 14.76 -20.47 37.16
CA SER A 209 14.82 -21.83 37.69
C SER A 209 15.85 -21.86 38.81
N ALA A 210 15.38 -21.82 40.06
CA ALA A 210 16.18 -22.15 41.23
C ALA A 210 15.45 -23.25 41.99
N VAL A 211 15.76 -24.50 41.66
CA VAL A 211 15.37 -25.68 42.44
C VAL A 211 16.32 -25.76 43.64
N PRO A 212 15.85 -25.67 44.90
CA PRO A 212 16.71 -25.92 46.04
C PRO A 212 16.85 -27.44 46.22
N HIS A 213 18.06 -27.97 45.98
CA HIS A 213 18.40 -29.35 46.35
C HIS A 213 18.38 -29.47 47.89
N LEU A 214 17.39 -30.21 48.40
CA LEU A 214 17.33 -30.64 49.79
C LEU A 214 18.40 -31.72 50.01
N ALA A 215 19.44 -31.41 50.79
CA ALA A 215 20.46 -32.37 51.18
C ALA A 215 19.86 -33.41 52.13
N LEU A 216 19.79 -34.67 51.69
CA LEU A 216 19.42 -35.80 52.54
C LEU A 216 20.64 -36.26 53.35
N ILE A 217 20.51 -36.21 54.67
CA ILE A 217 21.51 -36.64 55.65
C ILE A 217 21.62 -38.17 55.64
N SER A 218 22.84 -38.68 55.56
CA SER A 218 23.22 -40.09 55.62
C SER A 218 23.40 -40.60 57.06
N SER A 219 22.88 -41.80 57.39
CA SER A 219 23.51 -42.77 58.33
C SER A 219 22.69 -44.08 58.50
N PRO A 220 23.30 -45.20 58.99
CA PRO A 220 23.36 -46.44 58.21
C PRO A 220 22.88 -47.71 58.94
N ALA A 221 22.90 -48.85 58.21
CA ALA A 221 23.43 -50.17 58.62
C ALA A 221 22.51 -51.40 58.37
N SER A 222 23.10 -52.35 57.63
CA SER A 222 23.10 -53.82 57.80
C SER A 222 21.81 -54.64 57.59
N VAL A 223 21.84 -55.61 56.65
CA VAL A 223 22.04 -57.07 56.93
C VAL A 223 21.84 -57.91 55.63
N ALA A 224 22.88 -58.71 55.34
CA ALA A 224 22.99 -60.06 54.73
C ALA A 224 22.07 -60.60 53.62
N GLY A 225 22.70 -61.30 52.65
CA GLY A 225 22.12 -62.46 51.93
C GLY A 225 22.58 -62.60 50.47
N ALA A 226 23.38 -63.63 50.16
CA ALA A 226 23.99 -63.91 48.84
C ALA A 226 23.13 -64.90 47.97
N PRO A 227 23.60 -65.47 46.82
CA PRO A 227 23.15 -65.25 45.43
C PRO A 227 22.67 -66.59 44.77
N PRO A 228 22.86 -66.96 43.46
CA PRO A 228 23.11 -66.25 42.18
C PRO A 228 22.19 -66.72 41.00
N SER A 229 22.30 -66.15 39.79
CA SER A 229 22.65 -66.84 38.52
C SER A 229 22.23 -66.09 37.23
N GLU A 230 23.11 -66.22 36.23
CA GLU A 230 22.86 -66.21 34.75
C GLU A 230 22.36 -64.92 34.06
N ALA A 231 22.73 -64.59 32.83
CA ALA A 231 23.78 -65.02 31.90
C ALA A 231 23.65 -64.12 30.66
N ALA A 232 24.72 -64.14 29.85
CA ALA A 232 24.70 -64.05 28.39
C ALA A 232 24.70 -62.65 27.73
N SER A 233 25.94 -62.25 27.42
CA SER A 233 26.49 -62.17 26.05
C SER A 233 26.20 -60.93 25.21
N ALA A 234 27.32 -60.28 24.92
CA ALA A 234 27.53 -59.24 23.95
C ALA A 234 28.09 -59.80 22.62
N GLU A 235 28.15 -58.89 21.64
CA GLU A 235 29.01 -58.85 20.45
C GLU A 235 28.54 -59.56 19.17
N GLY A 236 28.70 -58.86 18.04
CA GLY A 236 28.37 -59.35 16.71
C GLY A 236 28.39 -58.27 15.63
N GLU A 237 29.56 -58.13 15.02
CA GLU A 237 30.03 -57.14 14.05
C GLU A 237 29.51 -57.29 12.60
N ALA A 238 29.74 -56.22 11.81
CA ALA A 238 30.20 -56.24 10.41
C ALA A 238 29.24 -56.33 9.19
N THR A 239 29.19 -55.20 8.46
CA THR A 239 29.50 -54.97 7.01
C THR A 239 28.68 -55.56 5.83
N ALA A 240 28.57 -54.69 4.80
CA ALA A 240 28.51 -54.96 3.34
C ALA A 240 27.19 -55.51 2.76
N SER A 241 26.76 -55.28 1.51
CA SER A 241 27.10 -54.47 0.33
C SER A 241 26.11 -54.92 -0.80
N LEU A 242 25.97 -54.14 -1.88
CA LEU A 242 25.44 -54.52 -3.23
C LEU A 242 23.91 -54.78 -3.37
N LYS A 243 23.19 -54.55 -4.48
CA LYS A 243 23.42 -53.97 -5.83
C LYS A 243 22.14 -54.19 -6.70
N ASP A 244 21.89 -53.29 -7.68
CA ASP A 244 21.02 -53.39 -8.88
C ASP A 244 19.48 -53.60 -8.65
N ARG A 245 18.51 -53.21 -9.52
CA ARG A 245 18.49 -53.01 -10.99
C ARG A 245 17.19 -52.27 -11.46
N GLU A 246 17.24 -51.75 -12.70
CA GLU A 246 16.24 -51.06 -13.55
C GLU A 246 14.80 -51.61 -13.66
N MET A 247 13.85 -50.78 -14.17
CA MET A 247 13.16 -50.97 -15.49
C MET A 247 11.96 -49.97 -15.70
N THR A 248 12.15 -49.02 -16.61
CA THR A 248 11.32 -48.64 -17.80
C THR A 248 9.78 -48.52 -17.70
N LEU A 249 9.19 -47.36 -18.10
CA LEU A 249 8.44 -47.14 -19.36
C LEU A 249 7.68 -45.78 -19.38
N GLN A 250 7.81 -45.05 -20.49
CA GLN A 250 6.89 -44.01 -20.97
C GLN A 250 6.02 -44.62 -22.09
N PRO A 251 4.88 -44.03 -22.54
CA PRO A 251 4.95 -43.01 -23.62
C PRO A 251 3.77 -42.00 -23.71
N GLY A 252 3.91 -40.97 -24.57
CA GLY A 252 2.88 -40.71 -25.61
C GLY A 252 2.18 -39.33 -25.72
N ALA A 253 2.72 -38.48 -26.60
CA ALA A 253 2.07 -37.72 -27.71
C ALA A 253 0.90 -36.72 -27.49
N ALA A 254 1.06 -35.51 -28.04
CA ALA A 254 0.04 -34.81 -28.86
C ALA A 254 0.65 -33.68 -29.73
N THR A 255 0.08 -33.52 -30.91
CA THR A 255 0.60 -32.88 -32.14
C THR A 255 -0.09 -31.54 -32.44
N GLN A 256 0.58 -30.74 -33.27
CA GLN A 256 0.23 -29.47 -33.92
C GLN A 256 -1.16 -29.39 -34.60
N THR A 257 -1.70 -28.18 -34.77
CA THR A 257 -2.34 -27.74 -36.04
C THR A 257 -2.43 -26.21 -36.19
N SER A 258 -2.10 -25.73 -37.39
CA SER A 258 -2.15 -24.34 -37.90
C SER A 258 -3.51 -23.97 -38.52
N ALA A 259 -3.83 -22.67 -38.58
CA ALA A 259 -4.69 -22.00 -39.59
C ALA A 259 -4.62 -20.46 -39.37
N LEU A 260 -4.06 -19.64 -40.27
CA LEU A 260 -4.61 -19.02 -41.51
C LEU A 260 -5.13 -17.56 -41.33
N GLU A 261 -4.21 -16.60 -41.45
CA GLU A 261 -4.08 -15.50 -42.45
C GLU A 261 -5.22 -14.50 -42.85
N VAL A 262 -4.78 -13.24 -43.12
CA VAL A 262 -5.29 -12.17 -44.06
C VAL A 262 -6.17 -11.02 -43.47
N PRO A 263 -6.05 -9.71 -43.85
CA PRO A 263 -4.87 -8.89 -44.16
C PRO A 263 -4.90 -7.42 -43.62
N LYS A 264 -3.78 -6.73 -43.88
CA LYS A 264 -3.43 -5.34 -43.61
C LYS A 264 -3.96 -4.39 -44.71
N ALA A 265 -4.69 -3.33 -44.32
CA ALA A 265 -5.07 -2.24 -45.22
C ALA A 265 -4.21 -0.99 -44.98
N ILE A 266 -3.66 -0.46 -46.06
CA ILE A 266 -2.84 0.74 -46.19
C ILE A 266 -3.78 1.87 -46.65
N VAL A 267 -3.74 3.04 -46.01
CA VAL A 267 -4.42 4.27 -46.46
C VAL A 267 -3.37 5.40 -46.55
N PRO A 268 -3.24 6.10 -47.70
CA PRO A 268 -2.32 7.21 -47.84
C PRO A 268 -2.96 8.56 -47.48
N LEU A 269 -2.13 9.47 -46.95
CA LEU A 269 -2.37 10.91 -46.82
C LEU A 269 -2.02 11.62 -48.14
N SER A 270 -2.71 12.74 -48.39
CA SER A 270 -2.30 13.93 -49.19
C SER A 270 -3.18 14.24 -50.41
N GLN A 271 -3.85 15.40 -50.37
CA GLN A 271 -3.92 16.52 -51.34
C GLN A 271 -4.98 17.50 -50.78
N ARG A 272 -4.66 18.73 -50.33
CA ARG A 272 -4.26 19.95 -51.06
C ARG A 272 -5.50 20.67 -51.64
N ASP A 273 -6.13 21.52 -50.81
CA ASP A 273 -7.10 22.52 -51.29
C ASP A 273 -6.42 23.89 -51.36
N SER A 274 -6.47 24.45 -52.57
CA SER A 274 -6.25 25.85 -52.90
C SER A 274 -7.55 26.29 -53.57
N GLU A 275 -7.91 27.56 -53.37
CA GLU A 275 -9.14 28.27 -53.79
C GLU A 275 -10.23 28.41 -52.71
#